data_AF-A0A7S3W1H7-F1
#
_entry.id   AF-A0A7S3W1H7-F1
#
_cell.length_a   1.000
_cell.length_b   1.000
_cell.length_c   1.000
_cell.angle_alpha   90.00
_cell.angle_beta   90.00
_cell.angle_gamma   90.00
#
_symmetry.space_group_name_H-M   'P 1'
#
loop_
_entity.id
_entity.type
_entity.pdbx_description
1 polymer ?
#
loop_
_entity_poly.entity_id
_entity_poly.type
_entity_poly.pdbx_seq_one_letter_code
_entity_poly.pdbx_strand_id
1 'polypeptide(L)'
;FTNTGSRRLRVLGRIYDFRDASGSLSTQISAAATESAGVVGYTPLLEPGQSFEFGSGVVLQTPRGSLVGRFLVMEEPDLDGADAKLHERMEEAELTLRFVYYKGLGTDQFHMPLGTLKFDTEVECATLKRSR
;
A
#
# COMPACT_ATOMS: atom_id res chain seq x y z
N PHE A 1 -3.86 0.64 -7.56
CA PHE A 1 -4.49 1.96 -7.32
C PHE A 1 -4.03 2.91 -8.40
N THR A 2 -4.83 3.96 -8.69
CA THR A 2 -4.60 4.87 -9.81
C THR A 2 -4.51 6.30 -9.29
N ASN A 3 -3.51 7.05 -9.75
CA ASN A 3 -3.45 8.48 -9.50
C ASN A 3 -4.47 9.20 -10.39
N THR A 4 -5.64 9.54 -9.85
CA THR A 4 -6.67 10.29 -10.58
C THR A 4 -6.54 11.80 -10.41
N GLY A 5 -5.48 12.27 -9.73
CA GLY A 5 -5.19 13.69 -9.52
C GLY A 5 -4.43 14.30 -10.68
N SER A 6 -4.05 15.57 -10.52
CA SER A 6 -3.27 16.34 -11.50
C SER A 6 -1.80 16.53 -11.12
N ARG A 7 -1.38 15.98 -9.97
CA ARG A 7 -0.01 16.07 -9.44
C ARG A 7 0.64 14.69 -9.46
N ARG A 8 1.96 14.66 -9.56
CA ARG A 8 2.74 13.43 -9.37
C ARG A 8 2.66 13.03 -7.91
N LEU A 9 2.38 11.76 -7.66
CA LEU A 9 2.18 11.24 -6.31
C LEU A 9 3.16 10.12 -6.02
N ARG A 10 3.74 10.12 -4.82
CA ARG A 10 4.60 9.03 -4.36
C ARG A 10 3.99 8.33 -3.17
N VAL A 11 3.92 7.01 -3.25
CA VAL A 11 3.47 6.19 -2.11
C VAL A 11 4.62 5.92 -1.17
N LEU A 12 4.45 6.35 0.07
CA LEU A 12 5.43 6.24 1.12
C LEU A 12 5.24 4.99 1.94
N GLY A 13 4.00 4.55 2.12
CA GLY A 13 3.72 3.42 2.99
C GLY A 13 2.24 3.03 3.00
N ARG A 14 1.95 2.06 3.86
CA ARG A 14 0.62 1.45 3.99
C ARG A 14 0.25 1.25 5.45
N ILE A 15 -1.02 1.46 5.75
CA ILE A 15 -1.61 1.29 7.08
C ILE A 15 -2.81 0.38 6.90
N TYR A 16 -2.77 -0.80 7.51
CA TYR A 16 -3.76 -1.86 7.31
C TYR A 16 -4.28 -2.39 8.64
N ASP A 17 -5.59 -2.58 8.69
CA ASP A 17 -6.27 -3.30 9.75
C ASP A 17 -6.87 -4.58 9.15
N PHE A 18 -6.35 -5.73 9.56
CA PHE A 18 -6.86 -7.03 9.11
C PHE A 18 -7.82 -7.59 10.15
N ARG A 19 -9.01 -7.99 9.71
CA ARG A 19 -10.05 -8.56 10.56
C ARG A 19 -10.36 -9.99 10.16
N ASP A 20 -10.59 -10.82 11.18
CA ASP A 20 -11.02 -12.21 11.00
C ASP A 20 -12.50 -12.32 10.58
N ALA A 21 -13.01 -13.55 10.48
CA ALA A 21 -14.39 -13.82 10.11
C ALA A 21 -15.43 -13.24 11.08
N SER A 22 -15.07 -13.02 12.35
CA SER A 22 -15.94 -12.38 13.35
C SER A 22 -15.96 -10.85 13.25
N GLY A 23 -15.04 -10.29 12.46
CA GLY A 23 -14.81 -8.85 12.36
C GLY A 23 -13.86 -8.32 13.43
N SER A 24 -13.25 -9.19 14.23
CA SER A 24 -12.26 -8.84 15.25
C SER A 24 -10.90 -8.56 14.60
N LEU A 25 -10.15 -7.58 15.13
CA LEU A 25 -8.81 -7.26 14.64
C LEU A 25 -7.88 -8.45 14.88
N SER A 26 -7.32 -8.99 13.81
CA SER A 26 -6.40 -10.13 13.85
C SER A 26 -4.94 -9.67 13.81
N THR A 27 -4.62 -8.72 12.93
CA THR A 27 -3.28 -8.12 12.84
C THR A 27 -3.38 -6.71 12.27
N GLN A 28 -2.36 -5.89 12.51
CA GLN A 28 -2.35 -4.48 12.14
C GLN A 28 -0.96 -4.05 11.68
N ILE A 29 -0.91 -3.28 10.60
CA ILE A 29 0.26 -2.50 10.19
C ILE A 29 0.00 -1.06 10.55
N SER A 30 0.65 -0.57 11.61
CA SER A 30 0.47 0.80 12.10
C SER A 30 1.38 1.79 11.37
N ALA A 31 0.98 3.07 11.35
CA ALA A 31 1.75 4.14 10.69
C ALA A 31 3.16 4.39 11.28
N ALA A 32 3.41 3.89 12.49
CA ALA A 32 4.71 4.03 13.17
C ALA A 32 5.61 2.80 12.98
N ALA A 33 5.08 1.69 12.46
CA ALA A 33 5.84 0.47 12.26
C ALA A 33 6.76 0.60 11.04
N THR A 34 7.98 0.05 11.12
CA THR A 34 8.92 -0.01 9.99
C THR A 34 8.34 -0.79 8.81
N GLU A 35 7.52 -1.80 9.09
CA GLU A 35 6.81 -2.60 8.08
C GLU A 35 5.78 -1.80 7.26
N SER A 36 5.38 -0.62 7.74
CA SER A 36 4.49 0.29 7.02
C SER A 36 5.18 0.96 5.83
N ALA A 37 6.52 1.02 5.82
CA ALA A 37 7.27 1.65 4.75
C ALA A 37 7.05 0.92 3.41
N GLY A 38 6.80 1.71 2.38
CA GLY A 38 6.54 1.27 1.01
C GLY A 38 5.31 0.37 0.83
N VAL A 39 5.21 -0.18 -0.37
CA VAL A 39 4.27 -1.23 -0.75
C VAL A 39 5.09 -2.31 -1.45
N VAL A 40 5.05 -3.54 -0.93
CA VAL A 40 5.84 -4.69 -1.41
C VAL A 40 7.34 -4.40 -1.61
N GLY A 41 7.90 -3.51 -0.79
CA GLY A 41 9.31 -3.11 -0.85
C GLY A 41 9.61 -1.86 -1.68
N TYR A 42 8.60 -1.29 -2.37
CA TYR A 42 8.77 -0.17 -3.29
C TYR A 42 8.10 1.11 -2.77
N THR A 43 8.54 2.25 -3.30
CA THR A 43 7.91 3.57 -3.09
C THR A 43 7.50 4.17 -4.44
N PRO A 44 6.48 3.60 -5.09
CA PRO A 44 6.16 3.93 -6.49
C PRO A 44 5.81 5.41 -6.64
N LEU A 45 6.43 6.04 -7.65
CA LEU A 45 6.05 7.34 -8.18
C LEU A 45 4.99 7.15 -9.28
N LEU A 46 3.89 7.88 -9.19
CA LEU A 46 2.77 7.82 -10.10
C LEU A 46 2.52 9.17 -10.77
N GLU A 47 2.64 9.19 -12.09
CA GLU A 47 2.15 10.29 -12.91
C GLU A 47 0.61 10.38 -12.88
N PRO A 48 0.03 11.55 -13.17
CA PRO A 48 -1.41 11.68 -13.40
C PRO A 48 -1.95 10.64 -14.39
N GLY A 49 -2.95 9.86 -13.97
CA GLY A 49 -3.56 8.78 -14.74
C GLY A 49 -2.84 7.42 -14.64
N GLN A 50 -1.66 7.35 -14.03
CA GLN A 50 -0.91 6.10 -13.91
C GLN A 50 -1.46 5.21 -12.79
N SER A 51 -1.43 3.90 -13.03
CA SER A 51 -1.82 2.87 -12.07
C SER A 51 -0.62 2.09 -11.58
N PHE A 52 -0.60 1.76 -10.29
CA PHE A 52 0.29 0.75 -9.71
C PHE A 52 -0.53 -0.46 -9.28
N GLU A 53 -0.15 -1.63 -9.75
CA GLU A 53 -0.75 -2.92 -9.39
C GLU A 53 0.29 -3.76 -8.64
N PHE A 54 -0.17 -4.45 -7.59
CA PHE A 54 0.68 -5.31 -6.79
C PHE A 54 -0.13 -6.48 -6.22
N GLY A 55 0.57 -7.59 -5.96
CA GLY A 55 0.04 -8.72 -5.21
C GLY A 55 0.69 -8.79 -3.84
N SER A 56 -0.09 -9.09 -2.80
CA SER A 56 0.41 -9.38 -1.46
C SER A 56 -0.42 -10.49 -0.81
N GLY A 57 0.18 -11.21 0.13
CA GLY A 57 -0.51 -12.23 0.93
C GLY A 57 -0.62 -11.82 2.40
N VAL A 58 -1.65 -12.33 3.07
CA VAL A 58 -1.78 -12.28 4.53
C VAL A 58 -2.23 -13.66 5.01
N VAL A 59 -1.72 -14.09 6.16
CA VAL A 59 -2.19 -15.30 6.84
C VAL A 59 -3.20 -14.90 7.90
N LEU A 60 -4.42 -15.44 7.79
CA LEU A 60 -5.48 -15.27 8.78
C LEU A 60 -5.76 -16.62 9.44
N GLN A 61 -6.20 -16.60 10.69
CA GLN A 61 -6.59 -17.81 11.43
C GLN A 61 -7.96 -18.36 10.98
N THR A 62 -8.71 -17.59 10.21
CA THR A 62 -10.05 -17.93 9.71
C THR A 62 -10.06 -17.97 8.17
N PRO A 63 -10.90 -18.83 7.56
CA PRO A 63 -11.00 -18.95 6.09
C PRO A 63 -11.64 -17.73 5.43
N ARG A 64 -12.34 -16.90 6.22
CA ARG A 64 -12.87 -15.60 5.81
C ARG A 64 -12.22 -14.48 6.59
N GLY A 65 -12.17 -13.30 6.01
CA GLY A 65 -11.72 -12.10 6.69
C GLY A 65 -11.88 -10.85 5.85
N SER A 66 -11.38 -9.73 6.35
CA SER A 66 -11.33 -8.49 5.60
C SER A 66 -10.10 -7.67 5.92
N LEU A 67 -9.75 -6.77 5.02
CA LEU A 67 -8.75 -5.73 5.22
C LEU A 67 -9.42 -4.38 4.97
N VAL A 68 -9.20 -3.44 5.87
CA VAL A 68 -9.42 -2.01 5.62
C VAL A 68 -8.06 -1.33 5.66
N GLY A 69 -7.78 -0.50 4.66
CA GLY A 69 -6.46 0.07 4.52
C GLY A 69 -6.44 1.46 3.93
N ARG A 70 -5.29 2.10 4.10
CA ARG A 70 -4.94 3.36 3.42
C ARG A 70 -3.45 3.39 3.13
N PHE A 71 -3.09 4.10 2.07
CA PHE A 71 -1.71 4.41 1.74
C PHE A 71 -1.36 5.80 2.28
N LEU A 72 -0.15 5.94 2.82
CA LEU A 72 0.44 7.25 3.03
C LEU A 72 1.08 7.69 1.71
N VAL A 73 0.67 8.84 1.21
CA VAL A 73 1.07 9.38 -0.09
C VAL A 73 1.55 10.80 0.10
N MET A 74 2.54 11.21 -0.68
CA MET A 74 2.96 12.59 -0.80
C MET A 74 2.81 13.08 -2.24
N GLU A 75 2.65 14.40 -2.41
CA GLU A 75 2.94 15.03 -3.70
C GLU A 75 4.45 15.06 -3.94
N GLU A 76 4.87 14.66 -5.13
CA GLU A 76 6.28 14.68 -5.51
C GLU A 76 6.78 16.12 -5.63
N PRO A 77 7.88 16.50 -4.98
CA PRO A 77 8.39 17.86 -5.02
C PRO A 77 8.93 18.22 -6.40
N ASP A 78 8.96 19.52 -6.67
CA ASP A 78 9.75 20.10 -7.75
C ASP A 78 11.06 20.61 -7.14
N LEU A 79 12.16 19.89 -7.35
CA LEU A 79 13.48 20.17 -6.78
C LEU A 79 14.45 20.53 -7.90
N ASP A 80 15.46 21.34 -7.58
CA ASP A 80 16.54 21.68 -8.49
C ASP A 80 17.93 21.44 -7.88
N GLY A 81 18.97 21.66 -8.69
CA GLY A 81 20.35 21.72 -8.24
C GLY A 81 20.84 20.50 -7.45
N ALA A 82 21.30 20.73 -6.22
CA ALA A 82 21.83 19.68 -5.35
C ALA A 82 20.73 18.83 -4.71
N ASP A 83 19.57 19.42 -4.44
CA ASP A 83 18.45 18.73 -3.79
C ASP A 83 17.82 17.72 -4.74
N ALA A 84 17.67 18.06 -6.03
CA ALA A 84 17.25 17.11 -7.06
C ALA A 84 18.18 15.90 -7.15
N LYS A 85 19.51 16.14 -7.16
CA LYS A 85 20.51 15.05 -7.21
C LYS A 85 20.48 14.17 -5.97
N LEU A 86 20.25 14.76 -4.79
CA LEU A 86 20.08 13.99 -3.56
C LEU A 86 18.81 13.13 -3.65
N HIS A 87 17.72 13.72 -4.13
CA HIS A 87 16.43 13.06 -4.27
C HIS A 87 16.50 11.85 -5.20
N GLU A 88 17.12 11.99 -6.38
CA GLU A 88 17.34 10.89 -7.32
C GLU A 88 18.12 9.73 -6.68
N ARG A 89 19.16 10.04 -5.89
CA ARG A 89 19.96 9.00 -5.20
C ARG A 89 19.19 8.26 -4.12
N MET A 90 18.12 8.85 -3.57
CA MET A 90 17.30 8.18 -2.56
C MET A 90 16.50 7.02 -3.14
N GLU A 91 16.34 6.93 -4.47
CA GLU A 91 15.68 5.79 -5.12
C GLU A 91 16.44 4.47 -5.00
N GLU A 92 17.74 4.54 -4.71
CA GLU A 92 18.60 3.38 -4.49
C GLU A 92 18.82 3.09 -2.99
N ALA A 93 18.36 4.00 -2.11
CA ALA A 93 18.53 3.85 -0.68
C ALA A 93 17.64 2.74 -0.10
N GLU A 94 18.09 2.17 1.03
CA GLU A 94 17.29 1.27 1.85
C GLU A 94 15.91 1.85 2.17
N LEU A 95 14.89 0.98 2.17
CA LEU A 95 13.49 1.42 2.22
C LEU A 95 13.17 2.28 3.45
N THR A 96 13.70 1.92 4.61
CA THR A 96 13.50 2.69 5.86
C THR A 96 14.13 4.08 5.76
N LEU A 97 15.33 4.19 5.20
CA LEU A 97 16.01 5.48 5.04
C LEU A 97 15.23 6.37 4.08
N ARG A 98 14.80 5.79 2.95
CA ARG A 98 14.00 6.45 1.94
C ARG A 98 12.66 6.95 2.50
N PHE A 99 12.00 6.13 3.31
CA PHE A 99 10.75 6.50 3.99
C PHE A 99 10.93 7.70 4.92
N VAL A 100 11.98 7.69 5.75
CA VAL A 100 12.29 8.81 6.66
C VAL A 100 12.59 10.09 5.87
N TYR A 101 13.38 9.98 4.80
CA TYR A 101 13.70 11.09 3.91
C TYR A 101 12.43 11.70 3.30
N TYR A 102 11.60 10.90 2.62
CA TYR A 102 10.39 11.39 1.96
C TYR A 102 9.39 12.01 2.94
N LYS A 103 9.21 11.40 4.11
CA LYS A 103 8.35 11.95 5.15
C LYS A 103 8.83 13.31 5.66
N GLY A 104 10.13 13.59 5.57
CA GLY A 104 10.77 14.83 6.02
C GLY A 104 10.85 15.95 4.98
N LEU A 105 10.46 15.72 3.71
CA LEU A 105 10.59 16.72 2.64
C LEU A 105 9.64 17.93 2.76
N GLY A 106 8.68 17.89 3.70
CA GLY A 106 7.75 19.00 3.92
C GLY A 106 6.72 19.22 2.81
N THR A 107 6.62 18.29 1.86
CA THR A 107 5.57 18.26 0.84
C THR A 107 4.23 17.85 1.45
N ASP A 108 3.14 18.19 0.74
CA ASP A 108 1.81 17.78 1.13
C ASP A 108 1.71 16.25 1.19
N GLN A 109 1.28 15.76 2.36
CA GLN A 109 1.13 14.35 2.66
C GLN A 109 -0.31 14.05 3.09
N PHE A 110 -0.88 12.99 2.54
CA PHE A 110 -2.27 12.62 2.80
C PHE A 110 -2.46 11.11 2.72
N HIS A 111 -3.66 10.67 3.11
CA HIS A 111 -4.04 9.26 3.05
C HIS A 111 -4.94 8.98 1.86
N MET A 112 -4.56 7.98 1.06
CA MET A 112 -5.40 7.46 -0.01
C MET A 112 -6.06 6.15 0.45
N PRO A 113 -7.40 6.06 0.51
CA PRO A 113 -8.08 4.85 0.99
C PRO A 113 -7.93 3.69 0.00
N LEU A 114 -7.68 2.49 0.52
CA LEU A 114 -7.70 1.24 -0.25
C LEU A 114 -9.12 0.63 -0.30
N GLY A 115 -10.04 1.14 0.52
CA GLY A 115 -11.37 0.56 0.70
C GLY A 115 -11.32 -0.73 1.54
N THR A 116 -12.42 -1.48 1.52
CA THR A 116 -12.51 -2.77 2.21
C THR A 116 -12.31 -3.91 1.22
N LEU A 117 -11.28 -4.71 1.42
CA LEU A 117 -11.07 -5.98 0.72
C LEU A 117 -11.63 -7.11 1.57
N LYS A 118 -12.30 -8.07 0.94
CA LYS A 118 -12.80 -9.29 1.61
C LYS A 118 -12.02 -10.49 1.10
N PHE A 119 -11.71 -11.39 2.02
CA PHE A 119 -11.02 -12.65 1.74
C PHE A 119 -11.99 -13.79 2.04
N ASP A 120 -12.09 -14.74 1.12
CA ASP A 120 -12.83 -15.99 1.30
C ASP A 120 -12.08 -17.13 0.61
N THR A 121 -11.68 -18.13 1.38
CA THR A 121 -11.02 -19.33 0.88
C THR A 121 -11.95 -20.54 0.84
N GLU A 122 -13.22 -20.40 1.24
CA GLU A 122 -14.21 -21.46 1.09
C GLU A 122 -14.64 -21.55 -0.38
N VAL A 123 -14.14 -22.58 -1.07
CA VAL A 123 -14.58 -22.93 -2.42
C VAL A 123 -15.54 -24.11 -2.29
N GLU A 124 -16.82 -23.89 -2.59
CA GLU A 124 -17.78 -24.99 -2.67
C GLU A 124 -17.46 -25.88 -3.88
N CYS A 125 -17.04 -27.13 -3.63
CA CYS A 125 -16.87 -28.12 -4.69
C CYS A 125 -18.23 -28.50 -5.28
N ALA A 126 -18.54 -27.99 -6.48
CA ALA A 126 -19.70 -28.44 -7.24
C ALA A 126 -19.47 -29.88 -7.73
N THR A 127 -20.14 -30.85 -7.12
CA THR A 127 -20.15 -32.23 -7.62
C THR A 127 -21.06 -32.31 -8.83
N LEU A 128 -20.49 -32.47 -10.03
CA LEU A 128 -21.26 -32.75 -11.25
C LEU A 128 -21.94 -34.12 -11.11
N LYS A 129 -23.25 -34.12 -10.85
CA LYS A 129 -24.06 -35.33 -10.96
C LYS A 129 -24.14 -35.72 -12.44
N ARG A 130 -23.44 -36.78 -12.84
CA ARG A 130 -23.67 -37.43 -14.14
C ARG A 130 -25.11 -37.96 -14.18
N SER A 131 -25.93 -37.45 -15.11
CA SER A 131 -27.20 -38.09 -15.46
C SER A 131 -26.91 -39.44 -16.11
N ARG A 132 -27.65 -40.48 -15.69
CA ARG A 132 -27.63 -41.81 -16.32
C ARG A 132 -28.36 -41.77 -17.66
#